data_AF-A0A857J659-F1
#
_entry.id   AF-A0A857J659-F1
#
_cell.length_a   1.000
_cell.length_b   1.000
_cell.length_c   1.000
_cell.angle_alpha   90.00
_cell.angle_beta   90.00
_cell.angle_gamma   90.00
#
_symmetry.space_group_name_H-M   'P 1'
#
loop_
_entity.id
_entity.type
_entity.pdbx_description
1 polymer ?
#
loop_
_entity_poly.entity_id
_entity_poly.type
_entity_poly.pdbx_seq_one_letter_code
_entity_poly.pdbx_strand_id
1 'polypeptide(L)'
;MQVDDTRPQPARTVQLPGNPPLVAQGQDEADFEPTRFEELPPELALMLSDIWLKLHPAENPIGPIASGNAHLHDVYRQPLRASDLIRALYCAQDDTQLRAAIDALADAPVQYQEDCWAHVWKILPRWVTPCSTWQLQALLDHLLSRFPTAPALRLQQMQRAVRFVDACHSDAWSREFHDRLLRACLELPEIPRALWRLLLQLRHTSVADPEAGPERIEDIDGAERLPAARRAELALLLRCMDQRYRQRTLAEMLDEIAEVETVADPAVRLDLLQWLRIRRATARTEDADTVAAARCRALLNIEGAAQREEVLRMLPLKEGELSVDTLRKELPGLPPVAAMRVLGAHFYRLLEAAGGRRLLADCLVPLLLRSRETPSGHLAFLHLLALRVHLVCAVGLAPQLPDLLLEECARLEPCLRLALLDKLSTANWRSSETRQVWAREWRACLRQSIETLQHARTAAQAWPALRCLLVTLRRPELRDTVLQTVLSKLPLLAAGDLALALKEVVLHCLFSPFLTSREQVTQLIAACAELPFHLRPGLLMQIRKLIAPHHEGEDEGLLALERQTAEAVERWRALPADRTDI
;
A
#
# COMPACT_ATOMS: atom_id res chain seq x y z
N MET A 1 -43.79 54.04 67.12
CA MET A 1 -43.09 55.08 67.91
C MET A 1 -41.65 54.61 68.02
N GLN A 2 -40.72 55.36 67.41
CA GLN A 2 -39.24 55.23 67.39
C GLN A 2 -38.66 53.82 67.05
N VAL A 3 -38.35 53.57 65.77
CA VAL A 3 -37.06 53.80 65.07
C VAL A 3 -35.94 52.93 65.67
N ASP A 4 -35.54 51.89 64.94
CA ASP A 4 -34.12 51.56 64.84
C ASP A 4 -33.76 50.85 63.52
N ASP A 5 -32.54 51.15 63.09
CA ASP A 5 -31.94 50.98 61.76
C ASP A 5 -31.93 49.55 61.21
N THR A 6 -32.35 49.40 59.94
CA THR A 6 -32.12 48.17 59.14
C THR A 6 -31.24 48.50 57.93
N ARG A 7 -30.04 47.92 57.91
CA ARG A 7 -29.22 47.76 56.70
C ARG A 7 -28.70 46.32 56.57
N PRO A 8 -28.45 45.85 55.34
CA PRO A 8 -28.46 44.43 54.99
C PRO A 8 -27.10 43.75 55.19
N GLN A 9 -27.14 42.46 55.52
CA GLN A 9 -26.00 41.54 55.49
C GLN A 9 -25.60 41.22 54.03
N PRO A 10 -24.31 41.28 53.65
CA PRO A 10 -23.81 40.65 52.45
C PRO A 10 -23.25 39.24 52.69
N ALA A 11 -23.38 38.45 51.63
CA ALA A 11 -22.96 37.08 51.34
C ALA A 11 -21.82 36.43 52.15
N ARG A 12 -22.05 35.15 52.47
CA ARG A 12 -21.09 34.16 52.94
C ARG A 12 -19.97 33.91 51.91
N THR A 13 -18.73 34.18 52.30
CA THR A 13 -17.53 33.66 51.64
C THR A 13 -17.19 32.30 52.26
N VAL A 14 -17.18 31.24 51.46
CA VAL A 14 -16.68 29.92 51.85
C VAL A 14 -15.15 29.99 51.87
N GLN A 15 -14.55 29.92 53.06
CA GLN A 15 -13.11 29.78 53.26
C GLN A 15 -12.69 28.34 52.99
N LEU A 16 -11.74 28.14 52.07
CA LEU A 16 -10.99 26.89 51.93
C LEU A 16 -10.05 26.73 53.14
N PRO A 17 -9.94 25.54 53.76
CA PRO A 17 -8.99 25.30 54.84
C PRO A 17 -7.56 25.34 54.30
N GLY A 18 -6.69 26.07 55.00
CA GLY A 18 -5.27 26.18 54.68
C GLY A 18 -4.58 24.83 54.73
N ASN A 19 -3.78 24.54 53.70
CA ASN A 19 -2.84 23.43 53.71
C ASN A 19 -1.83 23.63 54.85
N PRO A 20 -1.59 22.63 55.71
CA PRO A 20 -0.53 22.69 56.70
C PRO A 20 0.85 22.68 56.00
N PRO A 21 1.89 23.26 56.62
CA PRO A 21 3.24 23.15 56.10
C PRO A 21 3.66 21.68 56.15
N LEU A 22 4.07 21.14 55.00
CA LEU A 22 4.76 19.85 54.91
C LEU A 22 6.11 19.97 55.61
N VAL A 23 6.10 19.76 56.92
CA VAL A 23 7.28 19.32 57.66
C VAL A 23 7.56 17.90 57.19
N ALA A 24 8.61 17.73 56.41
CA ALA A 24 9.15 16.43 56.08
C ALA A 24 9.48 15.70 57.39
N GLN A 25 8.64 14.73 57.74
CA GLN A 25 8.98 13.74 58.75
C GLN A 25 10.10 12.88 58.16
N GLY A 26 11.25 12.89 58.83
CA GLY A 26 12.36 12.00 58.52
C GLY A 26 11.90 10.55 58.54
N GLN A 27 11.86 9.96 57.36
CA GLN A 27 12.05 8.53 57.19
C GLN A 27 13.47 8.35 56.68
N ASP A 28 14.14 7.37 57.27
CA ASP A 28 15.54 7.04 57.09
C ASP A 28 16.04 7.27 55.66
N GLU A 29 17.07 8.11 55.54
CA GLU A 29 18.00 8.12 54.43
C GLU A 29 18.64 6.73 54.38
N ALA A 30 17.95 5.76 53.78
CA ALA A 30 18.63 4.62 53.19
C ALA A 30 19.60 5.21 52.18
N ASP A 31 20.89 4.88 52.32
CA ASP A 31 21.97 5.14 51.38
C ASP A 31 21.54 4.71 49.96
N PHE A 32 20.77 5.55 49.27
CA PHE A 32 20.60 5.47 47.83
C PHE A 32 21.87 6.08 47.28
N GLU A 33 22.89 5.24 47.03
CA GLU A 33 23.93 5.63 46.09
C GLU A 33 23.21 6.10 44.81
N PRO A 34 23.40 7.36 44.38
CA PRO A 34 22.77 7.84 43.17
C PRO A 34 23.19 6.91 42.04
N THR A 35 22.21 6.31 41.38
CA THR A 35 22.43 5.39 40.27
C THR A 35 23.32 6.08 39.26
N ARG A 36 24.48 5.49 39.01
CA ARG A 36 25.45 6.05 38.06
C ARG A 36 24.82 6.03 36.68
N PHE A 37 25.10 7.03 35.85
CA PHE A 37 24.50 7.12 34.51
C PHE A 37 24.74 5.84 33.70
N GLU A 38 25.91 5.22 33.91
CA GLU A 38 26.38 3.97 33.32
C GLU A 38 25.51 2.74 33.67
N GLU A 39 24.68 2.85 34.72
CA GLU A 39 23.80 1.78 35.21
C GLU A 39 22.34 2.00 34.79
N LEU A 40 22.05 3.07 34.05
CA LEU A 40 20.72 3.37 33.57
C LEU A 40 20.34 2.47 32.38
N PRO A 41 19.06 2.08 32.27
CA PRO A 41 18.53 1.45 31.06
C PRO A 41 18.83 2.30 29.81
N PRO A 42 19.15 1.67 28.65
CA PRO A 42 19.56 2.38 27.44
C PRO A 42 18.60 3.49 27.03
N GLU A 43 17.30 3.31 27.26
CA GLU A 43 16.24 4.27 26.92
C GLU A 43 16.28 5.52 27.81
N LEU A 44 16.56 5.35 29.11
CA LEU A 44 16.70 6.45 30.07
C LEU A 44 18.04 7.18 29.89
N ALA A 45 19.10 6.44 29.60
CA ALA A 45 20.40 7.00 29.24
C ALA A 45 20.30 7.87 27.97
N LEU A 46 19.59 7.40 26.93
CA LEU A 46 19.35 8.15 25.70
C LEU A 46 18.59 9.46 25.98
N MET A 47 17.52 9.37 26.77
CA MET A 47 16.66 10.50 27.09
C MET A 47 17.38 11.58 27.92
N LEU A 48 18.21 11.19 28.89
CA LEU A 48 19.04 12.11 29.68
C LEU A 48 20.19 12.71 28.86
N SER A 49 20.79 11.92 27.95
CA SER A 49 21.85 12.41 27.07
C SER A 49 21.35 13.45 26.06
N ASP A 50 20.11 13.33 25.56
CA ASP A 50 19.48 14.34 24.68
C ASP A 50 19.21 15.66 25.43
N ILE A 51 18.96 15.62 26.74
CA ILE A 51 18.82 16.82 27.59
C ILE A 51 20.18 17.45 27.87
N TRP A 52 21.21 16.64 28.15
CA TRP A 52 22.55 17.14 28.50
C TRP A 52 23.34 17.68 27.31
N LEU A 53 23.16 17.12 26.11
CA LEU A 53 23.85 17.57 24.89
C LEU A 53 23.29 18.89 24.31
N LYS A 54 22.13 19.35 24.80
CA LYS A 54 21.53 20.64 24.43
C LYS A 54 22.10 21.83 25.22
N LEU A 55 22.88 21.58 26.27
CA LEU A 55 23.53 22.63 27.07
C LEU A 55 24.85 23.07 26.42
N HIS A 56 25.00 24.37 26.19
CA HIS A 56 26.21 24.95 25.60
C HIS A 56 27.45 24.67 26.48
N PRO A 57 28.59 24.19 25.94
CA PRO A 57 29.77 23.81 26.74
C PRO A 57 30.38 24.93 27.58
N ALA A 58 30.08 26.19 27.25
CA ALA A 58 30.65 27.37 27.90
C ALA A 58 29.89 27.79 29.18
N GLU A 59 28.70 27.25 29.45
CA GLU A 59 27.83 27.68 30.55
C GLU A 59 27.73 26.65 31.70
N ASN A 60 28.51 25.58 31.64
CA ASN A 60 28.39 24.47 32.61
C ASN A 60 29.58 24.48 33.61
N PRO A 61 29.39 24.91 34.88
CA PRO A 61 30.50 25.14 35.82
C PRO A 61 30.97 23.87 36.56
N ILE A 62 30.55 22.67 36.15
CA ILE A 62 30.79 21.42 36.90
C ILE A 62 31.92 20.61 36.23
N GLY A 63 33.17 20.91 36.62
CA GLY A 63 34.40 20.28 36.12
C GLY A 63 34.50 18.75 36.15
N PRO A 64 33.83 18.00 37.05
CA PRO A 64 33.82 16.53 37.02
C PRO A 64 33.00 15.88 35.88
N ILE A 65 32.12 16.62 35.19
CA ILE A 65 31.24 16.06 34.14
C ILE A 65 31.92 16.11 32.76
N ALA A 66 33.01 16.87 32.57
CA ALA A 66 33.67 17.00 31.28
C ALA A 66 34.16 15.66 30.70
N SER A 67 34.63 14.73 31.54
CA SER A 67 35.03 13.37 31.12
C SER A 67 33.82 12.46 30.83
N GLY A 68 32.73 12.59 31.60
CA GLY A 68 31.48 11.88 31.34
C GLY A 68 30.80 12.35 30.06
N ASN A 69 30.76 13.66 29.81
CA ASN A 69 30.24 14.27 28.59
C ASN A 69 31.08 13.91 27.36
N ALA A 70 32.40 13.83 27.48
CA ALA A 70 33.25 13.38 26.38
C ALA A 70 32.98 11.90 26.04
N HIS A 71 32.83 11.05 27.05
CA HIS A 71 32.52 9.63 26.85
C HIS A 71 31.11 9.43 26.25
N LEU A 72 30.09 10.11 26.77
CA LEU A 72 28.72 10.05 26.22
C LEU A 72 28.64 10.63 24.82
N HIS A 73 29.34 11.72 24.56
CA HIS A 73 29.47 12.25 23.22
C HIS A 73 30.13 11.20 22.30
N ASP A 74 31.19 10.52 22.73
CA ASP A 74 31.83 9.46 21.93
C ASP A 74 30.92 8.23 21.71
N VAL A 75 30.16 7.80 22.72
CA VAL A 75 29.22 6.68 22.65
C VAL A 75 28.04 7.00 21.72
N TYR A 76 27.45 8.19 21.82
CA TYR A 76 26.27 8.58 21.07
C TYR A 76 26.56 9.32 19.77
N ARG A 77 27.83 9.66 19.49
CA ARG A 77 28.22 10.38 18.25
C ARG A 77 27.68 9.73 16.99
N GLN A 78 27.79 8.40 16.90
CA GLN A 78 27.34 7.67 15.72
C GLN A 78 25.81 7.59 15.65
N PRO A 79 25.08 7.17 16.71
CA PRO A 79 23.61 7.22 16.71
C PRO A 79 23.03 8.61 16.41
N LEU A 80 23.58 9.67 16.99
CA LEU A 80 23.11 11.04 16.79
C LEU A 80 23.31 11.50 15.36
N ARG A 81 24.47 11.21 14.76
CA ARG A 81 24.71 11.49 13.33
C ARG A 81 23.71 10.76 12.43
N ALA A 82 23.40 9.49 12.71
CA ALA A 82 22.40 8.75 11.96
C ALA A 82 20.99 9.35 12.13
N SER A 83 20.63 9.74 13.36
CA SER A 83 19.37 10.43 13.68
C SER A 83 19.25 11.77 12.96
N ASP A 84 20.32 12.57 12.93
CA ASP A 84 20.35 13.86 12.24
C ASP A 84 20.14 13.70 10.73
N LEU A 85 20.77 12.70 10.12
CA LEU A 85 20.58 12.37 8.70
C LEU A 85 19.13 11.95 8.41
N ILE A 86 18.55 11.09 9.26
CA ILE A 86 17.14 10.69 9.14
C ILE A 86 16.23 11.92 9.31
N ARG A 87 16.49 12.78 10.29
CA ARG A 87 15.73 14.01 10.51
C ARG A 87 15.82 14.93 9.30
N ALA A 88 17.01 15.14 8.73
CA ALA A 88 17.20 15.95 7.52
C ALA A 88 16.36 15.43 6.34
N LEU A 89 16.31 14.10 6.13
CA LEU A 89 15.46 13.48 5.11
C LEU A 89 13.95 13.77 5.32
N TYR A 90 13.47 13.68 6.56
CA TYR A 90 12.05 13.92 6.86
C TYR A 90 11.65 15.40 6.89
N CYS A 91 12.61 16.28 7.18
CA CYS A 91 12.40 17.73 7.29
C CYS A 91 12.67 18.50 6.00
N ALA A 92 13.22 17.87 4.96
CA ALA A 92 13.47 18.49 3.67
C ALA A 92 12.18 19.11 3.09
N GLN A 93 12.25 20.39 2.73
CA GLN A 93 11.10 21.17 2.24
C GLN A 93 11.03 21.26 0.72
N ASP A 94 12.17 21.07 0.05
CA ASP A 94 12.31 21.12 -1.41
C ASP A 94 13.30 20.05 -1.91
N ASP A 95 13.38 19.90 -3.24
CA ASP A 95 14.26 18.94 -3.92
C ASP A 95 15.74 19.17 -3.59
N THR A 96 16.16 20.42 -3.37
CA THR A 96 17.56 20.76 -3.06
C THR A 96 17.94 20.25 -1.68
N GLN A 97 17.09 20.50 -0.67
CA GLN A 97 17.29 20.02 0.70
C GLN A 97 17.27 18.49 0.76
N LEU A 98 16.38 17.86 -0.01
CA LEU A 98 16.31 16.40 -0.07
C LEU A 98 17.58 15.79 -0.68
N ARG A 99 18.06 16.34 -1.81
CA ARG A 99 19.33 15.90 -2.42
C ARG A 99 20.51 16.08 -1.49
N ALA A 100 20.60 17.22 -0.79
CA ALA A 100 21.65 17.45 0.19
C ALA A 100 21.60 16.42 1.34
N ALA A 101 20.42 16.05 1.81
CA ALA A 101 20.26 15.00 2.82
C ALA A 101 20.66 13.62 2.29
N ILE A 102 20.38 13.32 1.00
CA ILE A 102 20.81 12.09 0.33
C ILE A 102 22.34 12.06 0.15
N ASP A 103 22.95 13.15 -0.30
CA ASP A 103 24.40 13.28 -0.43
C ASP A 103 25.10 13.02 0.91
N ALA A 104 24.54 13.53 2.01
CA ALA A 104 25.08 13.36 3.35
C ALA A 104 25.01 11.91 3.88
N LEU A 105 24.27 11.00 3.21
CA LEU A 105 24.25 9.58 3.58
C LEU A 105 25.58 8.88 3.34
N ALA A 106 26.46 9.44 2.49
CA ALA A 106 27.82 8.94 2.31
C ALA A 106 28.61 8.97 3.64
N ASP A 107 28.28 9.90 4.53
CA ASP A 107 28.92 10.10 5.83
C ASP A 107 28.21 9.35 6.97
N ALA A 108 27.17 8.57 6.66
CA ALA A 108 26.44 7.79 7.66
C ALA A 108 27.37 6.73 8.30
N PRO A 109 27.36 6.60 9.64
CA PRO A 109 28.16 5.58 10.33
C PRO A 109 27.81 4.18 9.82
N VAL A 110 28.84 3.36 9.55
CA VAL A 110 28.71 2.05 8.87
C VAL A 110 27.61 1.18 9.48
N GLN A 111 27.50 1.14 10.81
CA GLN A 111 26.50 0.33 11.52
C GLN A 111 25.05 0.78 11.33
N TYR A 112 24.80 2.04 10.92
CA TYR A 112 23.47 2.60 10.69
C TYR A 112 23.15 2.90 9.22
N GLN A 113 24.07 2.56 8.30
CA GLN A 113 23.87 2.84 6.87
C GLN A 113 22.59 2.19 6.34
N GLU A 114 22.30 0.94 6.72
CA GLU A 114 21.09 0.25 6.28
C GLU A 114 19.82 0.97 6.74
N ASP A 115 19.77 1.42 7.99
CA ASP A 115 18.64 2.13 8.56
C ASP A 115 18.44 3.49 7.88
N CYS A 116 19.49 4.28 7.72
CA CYS A 116 19.43 5.56 7.04
C CYS A 116 18.90 5.40 5.60
N TRP A 117 19.40 4.41 4.86
CA TRP A 117 18.89 4.10 3.51
C TRP A 117 17.46 3.58 3.52
N ALA A 118 17.04 2.79 4.52
CA ALA A 118 15.65 2.37 4.65
C ALA A 118 14.70 3.57 4.82
N HIS A 119 15.13 4.62 5.52
CA HIS A 119 14.35 5.84 5.68
C HIS A 119 14.22 6.64 4.37
N VAL A 120 15.23 6.65 3.50
CA VAL A 120 15.12 7.25 2.14
C VAL A 120 13.92 6.68 1.39
N TRP A 121 13.80 5.35 1.33
CA TRP A 121 12.69 4.71 0.60
C TRP A 121 11.34 4.89 1.28
N LYS A 122 11.29 5.11 2.59
CA LYS A 122 10.05 5.43 3.33
C LYS A 122 9.55 6.84 3.02
N ILE A 123 10.45 7.79 2.79
CA ILE A 123 10.07 9.18 2.50
C ILE A 123 9.72 9.40 1.03
N LEU A 124 10.35 8.65 0.11
CA LEU A 124 10.23 8.85 -1.34
C LEU A 124 8.77 8.91 -1.84
N PRO A 125 7.82 8.05 -1.36
CA PRO A 125 6.41 8.14 -1.74
C PRO A 125 5.73 9.48 -1.43
N ARG A 126 6.20 10.24 -0.43
CA ARG A 126 5.64 11.57 -0.09
C ARG A 126 5.96 12.61 -1.18
N TRP A 127 7.02 12.37 -1.95
CA TRP A 127 7.47 13.23 -3.05
C TRP A 127 6.86 12.83 -4.41
N VAL A 128 6.30 11.63 -4.54
CA VAL A 128 5.66 11.17 -5.79
C VAL A 128 4.42 11.98 -6.18
N THR A 129 3.61 12.40 -5.21
CA THR A 129 2.35 13.12 -5.48
C THR A 129 2.53 14.60 -5.85
N PRO A 130 3.44 15.36 -5.20
CA PRO A 130 3.65 16.77 -5.54
C PRO A 130 4.61 17.01 -6.71
N CYS A 131 5.45 16.04 -7.09
CA CYS A 131 6.45 16.22 -8.14
C CYS A 131 5.95 15.78 -9.52
N SER A 132 6.39 16.50 -10.55
CA SER A 132 6.29 16.04 -11.93
C SER A 132 7.20 14.85 -12.19
N THR A 133 6.90 14.02 -13.20
CA THR A 133 7.70 12.80 -13.49
C THR A 133 9.17 13.11 -13.75
N TRP A 134 9.49 14.23 -14.42
CA TRP A 134 10.89 14.60 -14.69
C TRP A 134 11.67 14.91 -13.39
N GLN A 135 11.03 15.53 -12.40
CA GLN A 135 11.64 15.81 -11.09
C GLN A 135 11.89 14.51 -10.34
N LEU A 136 10.90 13.62 -10.34
CA LEU A 136 11.03 12.31 -9.70
C LEU A 136 12.13 11.47 -10.36
N GLN A 137 12.25 11.52 -11.69
CA GLN A 137 13.33 10.88 -12.42
C GLN A 137 14.69 11.49 -12.04
N ALA A 138 14.81 12.81 -12.01
CA ALA A 138 16.06 13.48 -11.63
C ALA A 138 16.48 13.18 -10.18
N LEU A 139 15.52 12.94 -9.28
CA LEU A 139 15.76 12.51 -7.91
C LEU A 139 16.23 11.05 -7.86
N LEU A 140 15.58 10.15 -8.61
CA LEU A 140 16.01 8.75 -8.70
C LEU A 140 17.37 8.61 -9.38
N ASP A 141 17.65 9.38 -10.42
CA ASP A 141 18.98 9.44 -11.06
C ASP A 141 20.04 9.86 -10.04
N HIS A 142 19.73 10.86 -9.22
CA HIS A 142 20.62 11.29 -8.15
C HIS A 142 20.83 10.18 -7.12
N LEU A 143 19.77 9.50 -6.68
CA LEU A 143 19.86 8.34 -5.78
C LEU A 143 20.75 7.22 -6.34
N LEU A 144 20.56 6.85 -7.61
CA LEU A 144 21.37 5.82 -8.28
C LEU A 144 22.86 6.17 -8.26
N SER A 145 23.20 7.45 -8.44
CA SER A 145 24.59 7.94 -8.38
C SER A 145 25.20 7.93 -6.97
N ARG A 146 24.37 7.81 -5.92
CA ARG A 146 24.78 7.83 -4.50
C ARG A 146 24.65 6.49 -3.80
N PHE A 147 24.33 5.42 -4.52
CA PHE A 147 24.24 4.10 -3.90
C PHE A 147 25.54 3.71 -3.20
N PRO A 148 25.42 3.02 -2.05
CA PRO A 148 26.57 2.67 -1.24
C PRO A 148 27.54 1.78 -2.02
N THR A 149 28.82 1.89 -1.70
CA THR A 149 29.89 1.10 -2.34
C THR A 149 29.89 -0.35 -1.84
N ALA A 150 29.37 -0.62 -0.64
CA ALA A 150 29.24 -1.95 -0.07
C ALA A 150 28.31 -2.84 -0.95
N PRO A 151 28.77 -3.96 -1.53
CA PRO A 151 28.03 -4.72 -2.54
C PRO A 151 26.66 -5.22 -2.08
N ALA A 152 26.56 -5.72 -0.84
CA ALA A 152 25.31 -6.25 -0.29
C ALA A 152 24.25 -5.14 -0.12
N LEU A 153 24.66 -3.99 0.43
CA LEU A 153 23.78 -2.86 0.64
C LEU A 153 23.39 -2.22 -0.71
N ARG A 154 24.32 -2.16 -1.67
CA ARG A 154 24.07 -1.70 -3.04
C ARG A 154 23.02 -2.54 -3.74
N LEU A 155 23.15 -3.88 -3.67
CA LEU A 155 22.16 -4.80 -4.22
C LEU A 155 20.78 -4.59 -3.57
N GLN A 156 20.72 -4.42 -2.25
CA GLN A 156 19.47 -4.15 -1.54
C GLN A 156 18.82 -2.84 -1.99
N GLN A 157 19.60 -1.75 -2.14
CA GLN A 157 19.07 -0.48 -2.62
C GLN A 157 18.65 -0.56 -4.09
N MET A 158 19.38 -1.32 -4.92
CA MET A 158 19.01 -1.55 -6.32
C MET A 158 17.68 -2.30 -6.46
N GLN A 159 17.47 -3.34 -5.64
CA GLN A 159 16.21 -4.05 -5.60
C GLN A 159 15.04 -3.14 -5.18
N ARG A 160 15.27 -2.25 -4.20
CA ARG A 160 14.27 -1.26 -3.79
C ARG A 160 13.98 -0.24 -4.88
N ALA A 161 15.00 0.23 -5.59
CA ALA A 161 14.86 1.16 -6.71
C ALA A 161 14.03 0.57 -7.85
N VAL A 162 14.38 -0.63 -8.32
CA VAL A 162 13.64 -1.33 -9.38
C VAL A 162 12.18 -1.55 -8.98
N ARG A 163 11.92 -1.99 -7.74
CA ARG A 163 10.55 -2.17 -7.22
C ARG A 163 9.79 -0.85 -7.09
N PHE A 164 10.47 0.24 -6.73
CA PHE A 164 9.86 1.56 -6.65
C PHE A 164 9.44 2.06 -8.02
N VAL A 165 10.33 1.95 -9.01
CA VAL A 165 10.06 2.31 -10.42
C VAL A 165 8.87 1.52 -10.97
N ASP A 166 8.85 0.21 -10.72
CA ASP A 166 7.75 -0.69 -11.08
C ASP A 166 6.42 -0.29 -10.40
N ALA A 167 6.44 -0.03 -9.09
CA ALA A 167 5.26 0.34 -8.32
C ALA A 167 4.67 1.70 -8.72
N CYS A 168 5.49 2.64 -9.20
CA CYS A 168 5.02 3.96 -9.61
C CYS A 168 4.16 3.95 -10.89
N HIS A 169 4.12 2.85 -11.66
CA HIS A 169 3.26 2.63 -12.85
C HIS A 169 3.12 3.86 -13.78
N SER A 170 4.13 4.72 -13.87
CA SER A 170 4.07 5.89 -14.74
C SER A 170 4.64 5.50 -16.09
N ASP A 171 3.84 5.58 -17.15
CA ASP A 171 4.29 5.45 -18.55
C ASP A 171 5.28 6.57 -18.97
N ALA A 172 5.80 7.34 -18.00
CA ALA A 172 6.53 8.58 -18.18
C ALA A 172 8.02 8.47 -17.82
N TRP A 173 8.51 7.29 -17.45
CA TRP A 173 9.95 7.07 -17.26
C TRP A 173 10.66 7.10 -18.62
N SER A 174 11.65 7.97 -18.77
CA SER A 174 12.42 8.03 -20.02
C SER A 174 13.19 6.73 -20.28
N ARG A 175 13.44 6.45 -21.57
CA ARG A 175 14.33 5.34 -21.97
C ARG A 175 15.72 5.49 -21.37
N GLU A 176 16.26 6.71 -21.34
CA GLU A 176 17.57 7.00 -20.76
C GLU A 176 17.67 6.59 -19.29
N PHE A 177 16.61 6.80 -18.50
CA PHE A 177 16.57 6.39 -17.11
C PHE A 177 16.63 4.87 -16.97
N HIS A 178 15.87 4.14 -17.80
CA HIS A 178 15.93 2.67 -17.81
C HIS A 178 17.32 2.16 -18.23
N ASP A 179 17.98 2.82 -19.18
CA ASP A 179 19.36 2.50 -19.56
C ASP A 179 20.36 2.76 -18.44
N ARG A 180 20.19 3.84 -17.68
CA ARG A 180 21.00 4.10 -16.48
C ARG A 180 20.76 3.03 -15.40
N LEU A 181 19.51 2.68 -15.15
CA LEU A 181 19.13 1.66 -14.18
C LEU A 181 19.70 0.29 -14.56
N LEU A 182 19.59 -0.08 -15.84
CA LEU A 182 20.19 -1.30 -16.37
C LEU A 182 21.71 -1.27 -16.20
N ARG A 183 22.40 -0.22 -16.65
CA ARG A 183 23.86 -0.07 -16.47
C ARG A 183 24.28 -0.18 -15.01
N ALA A 184 23.57 0.48 -14.10
CA ALA A 184 23.86 0.41 -12.67
C ALA A 184 23.67 -1.01 -12.11
N CYS A 185 22.75 -1.80 -12.65
CA CYS A 185 22.60 -3.22 -12.31
C CYS A 185 23.70 -4.10 -12.92
N LEU A 186 24.21 -3.77 -14.10
CA LEU A 186 25.32 -4.47 -14.76
C LEU A 186 26.66 -4.32 -14.00
N GLU A 187 26.77 -3.31 -13.13
CA GLU A 187 27.92 -3.15 -12.22
C GLU A 187 27.87 -4.08 -11.00
N LEU A 188 26.75 -4.78 -10.76
CA LEU A 188 26.65 -5.73 -9.65
C LEU A 188 27.45 -7.01 -9.96
N PRO A 189 28.18 -7.58 -8.97
CA PRO A 189 28.93 -8.82 -9.16
C PRO A 189 28.04 -9.99 -9.62
N GLU A 190 26.82 -10.05 -9.09
CA GLU A 190 25.80 -11.00 -9.50
C GLU A 190 24.43 -10.33 -9.44
N ILE A 191 23.66 -10.44 -10.53
CA ILE A 191 22.27 -9.98 -10.58
C ILE A 191 21.38 -11.18 -10.20
N PRO A 192 20.55 -11.12 -9.14
CA PRO A 192 19.61 -12.19 -8.82
C PRO A 192 18.56 -12.39 -9.93
N ARG A 193 18.08 -13.62 -10.13
CA ARG A 193 17.07 -13.94 -11.18
C ARG A 193 15.81 -13.08 -11.09
N ALA A 194 15.30 -12.86 -9.88
CA ALA A 194 14.12 -12.02 -9.66
C ALA A 194 14.36 -10.55 -10.04
N LEU A 195 15.57 -10.02 -9.78
CA LEU A 195 15.95 -8.67 -10.18
C LEU A 195 16.10 -8.58 -11.70
N TRP A 196 16.74 -9.57 -12.31
CA TRP A 196 16.89 -9.66 -13.76
C TRP A 196 15.54 -9.67 -14.49
N ARG A 197 14.59 -10.48 -14.02
CA ARG A 197 13.23 -10.50 -14.57
C ARG A 197 12.55 -9.13 -14.49
N LEU A 198 12.62 -8.46 -13.34
CA LEU A 198 12.05 -7.11 -13.18
C LEU A 198 12.71 -6.09 -14.12
N LEU A 199 14.03 -6.19 -14.34
CA LEU A 199 14.74 -5.31 -15.29
C LEU A 199 14.26 -5.52 -16.72
N LEU A 200 14.05 -6.76 -17.14
CA LEU A 200 13.48 -7.06 -18.46
C LEU A 200 12.06 -6.49 -18.60
N GLN A 201 11.24 -6.60 -17.56
CA GLN A 201 9.88 -6.03 -17.52
C GLN A 201 9.88 -4.51 -17.61
N LEU A 202 10.76 -3.83 -16.87
CA LEU A 202 10.93 -2.40 -16.95
C LEU A 202 11.47 -1.95 -18.31
N ARG A 203 12.39 -2.70 -18.91
CA ARG A 203 12.89 -2.37 -20.26
C ARG A 203 11.77 -2.45 -21.29
N HIS A 204 10.85 -3.41 -21.16
CA HIS A 204 9.69 -3.50 -22.03
C HIS A 204 8.80 -2.24 -21.99
N THR A 205 8.53 -1.67 -20.81
CA THR A 205 7.65 -0.51 -20.68
C THR A 205 8.26 0.79 -21.23
N SER A 206 9.58 0.85 -21.42
CA SER A 206 10.28 2.06 -21.86
C SER A 206 10.23 2.34 -23.36
N VAL A 207 9.72 1.41 -24.19
CA VAL A 207 9.77 1.49 -25.67
C VAL A 207 8.44 1.96 -26.28
N ALA A 208 7.73 2.81 -25.54
CA ALA A 208 6.56 3.52 -26.05
C ALA A 208 6.89 4.64 -27.05
N ASP A 209 8.17 4.92 -27.33
CA ASP A 209 8.59 5.90 -28.34
C ASP A 209 8.72 5.22 -29.73
N PRO A 210 7.76 5.43 -30.65
CA PRO A 210 7.79 4.85 -31.99
C PRO A 210 8.87 5.45 -32.90
N GLU A 211 9.48 6.59 -32.53
CA GLU A 211 10.56 7.23 -33.31
C GLU A 211 11.94 6.69 -32.95
N ALA A 212 12.08 6.09 -31.77
CA ALA A 212 13.31 5.45 -31.35
C ALA A 212 13.58 4.21 -32.22
N GLY A 213 14.61 4.28 -33.06
CA GLY A 213 15.02 3.18 -33.93
C GLY A 213 15.32 1.87 -33.17
N PRO A 214 15.52 0.75 -33.89
CA PRO A 214 15.80 -0.53 -33.26
C PRO A 214 17.05 -0.44 -32.40
N GLU A 215 16.90 -0.77 -31.14
CA GLU A 215 18.05 -0.96 -30.29
C GLU A 215 18.63 -2.35 -30.54
N ARG A 216 19.94 -2.39 -30.78
CA ARG A 216 20.68 -3.65 -30.77
C ARG A 216 21.32 -3.81 -29.41
N ILE A 217 21.56 -5.06 -29.02
CA ILE A 217 22.22 -5.33 -27.75
C ILE A 217 23.66 -4.77 -27.72
N GLU A 218 24.28 -4.62 -28.88
CA GLU A 218 25.59 -3.99 -29.05
C GLU A 218 25.58 -2.49 -28.72
N ASP A 219 24.42 -1.84 -28.75
CA ASP A 219 24.27 -0.42 -28.43
C ASP A 219 24.12 -0.17 -26.92
N ILE A 220 23.99 -1.23 -26.11
CA ILE A 220 23.83 -1.15 -24.65
C ILE A 220 25.20 -1.29 -23.98
N ASP A 221 25.73 -0.18 -23.48
CA ASP A 221 26.98 -0.15 -22.72
C ASP A 221 26.98 -1.15 -21.55
N GLY A 222 27.98 -2.02 -21.49
CA GLY A 222 28.15 -3.01 -20.41
C GLY A 222 27.42 -4.32 -20.64
N ALA A 223 26.59 -4.45 -21.69
CA ALA A 223 25.88 -5.70 -22.00
C ALA A 223 26.83 -6.86 -22.31
N GLU A 224 28.08 -6.58 -22.72
CA GLU A 224 29.13 -7.57 -22.93
C GLU A 224 29.56 -8.28 -21.64
N ARG A 225 29.30 -7.69 -20.47
CA ARG A 225 29.62 -8.25 -19.15
C ARG A 225 28.57 -9.25 -18.65
N LEU A 226 27.40 -9.30 -19.28
CA LEU A 226 26.36 -10.24 -18.92
C LEU A 226 26.77 -11.68 -19.24
N PRO A 227 26.37 -12.66 -18.39
CA PRO A 227 26.42 -14.06 -18.78
C PRO A 227 25.72 -14.30 -20.12
N ALA A 228 26.26 -15.20 -20.95
CA ALA A 228 25.76 -15.44 -22.30
C ALA A 228 24.24 -15.70 -22.37
N ALA A 229 23.69 -16.43 -21.39
CA ALA A 229 22.26 -16.69 -21.30
C ALA A 229 21.43 -15.39 -21.12
N ARG A 230 21.85 -14.50 -20.22
CA ARG A 230 21.16 -13.21 -19.99
C ARG A 230 21.32 -12.25 -21.14
N ARG A 231 22.51 -12.26 -21.76
CA ARG A 231 22.74 -11.49 -22.99
C ARG A 231 21.79 -11.97 -24.10
N ALA A 232 21.59 -13.28 -24.26
CA ALA A 232 20.64 -13.84 -25.20
C ALA A 232 19.18 -13.46 -24.87
N GLU A 233 18.78 -13.53 -23.59
CA GLU A 233 17.44 -13.13 -23.12
C GLU A 233 17.16 -11.63 -23.39
N LEU A 234 18.12 -10.75 -23.12
CA LEU A 234 17.99 -9.31 -23.42
C LEU A 234 17.94 -9.06 -24.93
N ALA A 235 18.76 -9.75 -25.72
CA ALA A 235 18.72 -9.63 -27.17
C ALA A 235 17.37 -10.10 -27.74
N LEU A 236 16.82 -11.20 -27.20
CA LEU A 236 15.48 -11.68 -27.52
C LEU A 236 14.42 -10.65 -27.18
N LEU A 237 14.49 -10.06 -25.98
CA LEU A 237 13.58 -8.99 -25.56
C LEU A 237 13.56 -7.83 -26.56
N LEU A 238 14.73 -7.29 -26.92
CA LEU A 238 14.83 -6.18 -27.87
C LEU A 238 14.25 -6.54 -29.25
N ARG A 239 14.42 -7.79 -29.72
CA ARG A 239 13.80 -8.28 -30.96
C ARG A 239 12.28 -8.40 -30.85
N CYS A 240 11.78 -8.91 -29.72
CA CYS A 240 10.35 -9.01 -29.42
C CYS A 240 9.70 -7.62 -29.36
N MET A 241 10.44 -6.62 -28.92
CA MET A 241 9.99 -5.23 -28.79
C MET A 241 10.12 -4.39 -30.05
N ASP A 242 10.83 -4.82 -31.10
CA ASP A 242 10.99 -4.05 -32.34
C ASP A 242 9.60 -3.84 -33.00
N GLN A 243 9.02 -2.65 -32.81
CA GLN A 243 7.67 -2.32 -33.29
C GLN A 243 7.65 -1.83 -34.75
N ARG A 244 8.79 -1.82 -35.45
CA ARG A 244 8.80 -1.37 -36.84
C ARG A 244 7.78 -2.19 -37.64
N TYR A 245 6.92 -1.48 -38.39
CA TYR A 245 5.88 -2.00 -39.28
C TYR A 245 6.48 -2.73 -40.51
N ARG A 246 7.47 -3.59 -40.30
CA ARG A 246 8.00 -4.49 -41.33
C ARG A 246 7.19 -5.78 -41.28
N GLN A 247 6.64 -6.19 -42.42
CA GLN A 247 6.07 -7.52 -42.56
C GLN A 247 7.17 -8.54 -42.28
N ARG A 248 7.01 -9.32 -41.20
CA ARG A 248 7.84 -10.50 -40.93
C ARG A 248 7.23 -11.70 -41.63
N THR A 249 8.08 -12.60 -42.10
CA THR A 249 7.67 -13.88 -42.66
C THR A 249 7.16 -14.82 -41.57
N LEU A 250 6.33 -15.79 -41.93
CA LEU A 250 5.88 -16.84 -41.01
C LEU A 250 7.07 -17.58 -40.36
N ALA A 251 8.12 -17.89 -41.13
CA ALA A 251 9.32 -18.56 -40.64
C ALA A 251 10.02 -17.73 -39.55
N GLU A 252 10.27 -16.44 -39.79
CA GLU A 252 10.91 -15.56 -38.79
C GLU A 252 10.11 -15.47 -37.48
N MET A 253 8.77 -15.46 -37.55
CA MET A 253 7.92 -15.43 -36.37
C MET A 253 7.92 -16.76 -35.60
N LEU A 254 7.94 -17.89 -36.31
CA LEU A 254 8.02 -19.22 -35.68
C LEU A 254 9.40 -19.48 -35.08
N ASP A 255 10.47 -19.04 -35.74
CA ASP A 255 11.84 -19.13 -35.23
C ASP A 255 12.00 -18.31 -33.94
N GLU A 256 11.44 -17.10 -33.89
CA GLU A 256 11.47 -16.27 -32.66
C GLU A 256 10.71 -16.94 -31.50
N ILE A 257 9.58 -17.61 -31.75
CA ILE A 257 8.88 -18.40 -30.73
C ILE A 257 9.74 -19.58 -30.27
N ALA A 258 10.35 -20.31 -31.20
CA ALA A 258 11.20 -21.46 -30.89
C ALA A 258 12.43 -21.04 -30.08
N GLU A 259 13.06 -19.92 -30.40
CA GLU A 259 14.16 -19.36 -29.62
C GLU A 259 13.72 -19.02 -28.19
N VAL A 260 12.53 -18.43 -28.01
CA VAL A 260 11.99 -18.16 -26.67
C VAL A 260 11.75 -19.46 -25.89
N GLU A 261 11.28 -20.53 -26.54
CA GLU A 261 11.11 -21.84 -25.88
C GLU A 261 12.42 -22.43 -25.34
N THR A 262 13.59 -22.04 -25.89
CA THR A 262 14.90 -22.47 -25.36
C THR A 262 15.35 -21.75 -24.09
N VAL A 263 14.69 -20.63 -23.72
CA VAL A 263 15.04 -19.85 -22.52
C VAL A 263 14.83 -20.71 -21.27
N ALA A 264 15.88 -20.85 -20.46
CA ALA A 264 15.89 -21.79 -19.33
C ALA A 264 14.96 -21.38 -18.18
N ASP A 265 14.77 -20.09 -17.92
CA ASP A 265 13.90 -19.60 -16.86
C ASP A 265 12.43 -19.54 -17.32
N PRO A 266 11.51 -20.35 -16.75
CA PRO A 266 10.10 -20.37 -17.14
C PRO A 266 9.40 -19.02 -16.98
N ALA A 267 9.84 -18.20 -16.02
CA ALA A 267 9.25 -16.90 -15.76
C ALA A 267 9.65 -15.88 -16.84
N VAL A 268 10.91 -15.90 -17.29
CA VAL A 268 11.39 -15.07 -18.40
C VAL A 268 10.75 -15.53 -19.71
N ARG A 269 10.64 -16.85 -19.92
CA ARG A 269 9.94 -17.43 -21.09
C ARG A 269 8.48 -16.96 -21.18
N LEU A 270 7.77 -16.95 -20.05
CA LEU A 270 6.39 -16.45 -19.97
C LEU A 270 6.31 -14.96 -20.37
N ASP A 271 7.18 -14.13 -19.81
CA ASP A 271 7.20 -12.68 -20.08
C ASP A 271 7.51 -12.40 -21.56
N LEU A 272 8.50 -13.09 -22.16
CA LEU A 272 8.85 -12.97 -23.58
C LEU A 272 7.68 -13.38 -24.50
N LEU A 273 7.01 -14.51 -24.22
CA LEU A 273 5.84 -14.95 -24.98
C LEU A 273 4.64 -13.99 -24.80
N GLN A 274 4.50 -13.36 -23.64
CA GLN A 274 3.52 -12.30 -23.41
C GLN A 274 3.80 -11.08 -24.29
N TRP A 275 5.06 -10.64 -24.39
CA TRP A 275 5.42 -9.49 -25.21
C TRP A 275 5.25 -9.77 -26.70
N LEU A 276 5.60 -10.97 -27.18
CA LEU A 276 5.30 -11.42 -28.54
C LEU A 276 3.80 -11.43 -28.85
N ARG A 277 2.94 -11.48 -27.83
CA ARG A 277 1.48 -11.37 -28.00
C ARG A 277 0.98 -9.93 -28.07
N ILE A 278 1.55 -9.02 -27.29
CA ILE A 278 1.15 -7.62 -27.25
C ILE A 278 1.65 -6.87 -28.50
N ARG A 279 2.77 -7.32 -29.09
CA ARG A 279 3.36 -6.73 -30.29
C ARG A 279 2.32 -6.61 -31.42
N ARG A 280 2.14 -5.38 -31.92
CA ARG A 280 1.28 -5.04 -33.07
C ARG A 280 1.89 -5.42 -34.42
N ALA A 281 2.79 -6.40 -34.46
CA ALA A 281 3.35 -6.84 -35.73
C ALA A 281 2.21 -7.40 -36.59
N THR A 282 1.99 -6.77 -37.74
CA THR A 282 1.05 -7.24 -38.76
C THR A 282 1.67 -8.45 -39.44
N ALA A 283 1.54 -9.62 -38.81
CA ALA A 283 1.49 -10.86 -39.60
C ALA A 283 0.51 -10.61 -40.76
N ARG A 284 0.84 -11.10 -41.96
CA ARG A 284 -0.16 -11.15 -43.02
C ARG A 284 -1.39 -11.86 -42.42
N THR A 285 -2.58 -11.34 -42.69
CA THR A 285 -3.83 -11.81 -42.06
C THR A 285 -4.01 -13.33 -42.17
N GLU A 286 -3.43 -13.94 -43.20
CA GLU A 286 -3.43 -15.38 -43.49
C GLU A 286 -2.53 -16.22 -42.55
N ASP A 287 -1.46 -15.63 -41.99
CA ASP A 287 -0.48 -16.33 -41.13
C ASP A 287 -0.78 -16.16 -39.63
N ALA A 288 -1.68 -15.24 -39.27
CA ALA A 288 -1.93 -14.82 -37.90
C ALA A 288 -2.41 -15.97 -37.00
N ASP A 289 -3.31 -16.83 -37.49
CA ASP A 289 -3.83 -17.97 -36.73
C ASP A 289 -2.74 -19.03 -36.47
N THR A 290 -1.85 -19.28 -37.43
CA THR A 290 -0.73 -20.24 -37.28
C THR A 290 0.26 -19.77 -36.22
N VAL A 291 0.64 -18.49 -36.24
CA VAL A 291 1.53 -17.90 -35.24
C VAL A 291 0.87 -17.87 -33.86
N ALA A 292 -0.43 -17.53 -33.80
CA ALA A 292 -1.17 -17.55 -32.55
C ALA A 292 -1.22 -18.95 -31.94
N ALA A 293 -1.50 -19.98 -32.73
CA ALA A 293 -1.52 -21.38 -32.28
C ALA A 293 -0.13 -21.84 -31.80
N ALA A 294 0.95 -21.52 -32.54
CA ALA A 294 2.32 -21.85 -32.13
C ALA A 294 2.70 -21.22 -30.79
N ARG A 295 2.40 -19.93 -30.61
CA ARG A 295 2.62 -19.22 -29.34
C ARG A 295 1.78 -19.79 -28.20
N CYS A 296 0.53 -20.19 -28.46
CA CYS A 296 -0.31 -20.82 -27.45
C CYS A 296 0.24 -22.17 -27.00
N ARG A 297 0.75 -22.98 -27.94
CA ARG A 297 1.46 -24.22 -27.61
C ARG A 297 2.71 -23.95 -26.76
N ALA A 298 3.52 -22.98 -27.15
CA ALA A 298 4.71 -22.59 -26.38
C ALA A 298 4.37 -22.16 -24.95
N LEU A 299 3.30 -21.37 -24.78
CA LEU A 299 2.79 -20.98 -23.45
C LEU A 299 2.31 -22.19 -22.64
N LEU A 300 1.58 -23.13 -23.26
CA LEU A 300 1.10 -24.34 -22.60
C LEU A 300 2.23 -25.31 -22.23
N ASN A 301 3.37 -25.26 -22.93
CA ASN A 301 4.58 -26.04 -22.66
C ASN A 301 5.44 -25.48 -21.52
N ILE A 302 5.11 -24.30 -20.97
CA ILE A 302 5.82 -23.78 -19.80
C ILE A 302 5.53 -24.69 -18.60
N GLU A 303 6.56 -25.40 -18.16
CA GLU A 303 6.51 -26.27 -16.99
C GLU A 303 6.56 -25.45 -15.68
N GLY A 304 5.89 -25.96 -14.65
CA GLY A 304 5.92 -25.38 -13.31
C GLY A 304 4.56 -24.90 -12.82
N ALA A 305 4.23 -25.27 -11.58
CA ALA A 305 2.97 -24.89 -10.94
C ALA A 305 2.85 -23.37 -10.69
N ALA A 306 3.98 -22.67 -10.54
CA ALA A 306 4.00 -21.25 -10.17
C ALA A 306 3.52 -20.32 -11.30
N GLN A 307 3.74 -20.69 -12.57
CA GLN A 307 3.37 -19.90 -13.75
C GLN A 307 2.04 -20.33 -14.36
N ARG A 308 1.53 -21.51 -13.98
CA ARG A 308 0.39 -22.14 -14.66
C ARG A 308 -0.90 -21.32 -14.59
N GLU A 309 -1.14 -20.64 -13.47
CA GLU A 309 -2.29 -19.71 -13.34
C GLU A 309 -2.24 -18.61 -14.43
N GLU A 310 -1.09 -17.96 -14.57
CA GLU A 310 -0.92 -16.82 -15.47
C GLU A 310 -1.00 -17.25 -16.93
N VAL A 311 -0.34 -18.36 -17.29
CA VAL A 311 -0.44 -18.99 -18.63
C VAL A 311 -1.91 -19.20 -19.02
N LEU A 312 -2.69 -19.87 -18.16
CA LEU A 312 -4.07 -20.20 -18.48
C LEU A 312 -4.96 -18.96 -18.54
N ARG A 313 -4.70 -17.92 -17.73
CA ARG A 313 -5.44 -16.64 -17.79
C ARG A 313 -5.14 -15.86 -19.05
N MET A 314 -3.91 -15.93 -19.55
CA MET A 314 -3.52 -15.23 -20.77
C MET A 314 -4.22 -15.82 -21.99
N LEU A 315 -4.19 -17.14 -22.17
CA LEU A 315 -4.67 -17.81 -23.39
C LEU A 315 -6.16 -17.62 -23.62
N PRO A 316 -6.61 -17.15 -24.80
CA PRO A 316 -8.04 -17.00 -25.07
C PRO A 316 -8.70 -18.36 -25.25
N LEU A 317 -9.92 -18.51 -24.72
CA LEU A 317 -10.74 -19.70 -24.94
C LEU A 317 -11.28 -19.72 -26.38
N LYS A 318 -10.51 -20.30 -27.30
CA LYS A 318 -10.79 -20.43 -28.75
C LYS A 318 -10.20 -21.75 -29.26
N GLU A 319 -10.81 -22.32 -30.30
CA GLU A 319 -10.27 -23.49 -31.00
C GLU A 319 -8.84 -23.24 -31.51
N GLY A 320 -7.94 -24.21 -31.32
CA GLY A 320 -6.51 -24.09 -31.64
C GLY A 320 -5.64 -23.38 -30.60
N GLU A 321 -6.25 -22.74 -29.60
CA GLU A 321 -5.54 -22.03 -28.52
C GLU A 321 -5.78 -22.73 -27.16
N LEU A 322 -6.76 -22.28 -26.37
CA LEU A 322 -7.16 -22.94 -25.12
C LEU A 322 -8.51 -23.63 -25.26
N SER A 323 -8.54 -24.94 -24.98
CA SER A 323 -9.77 -25.74 -25.01
C SER A 323 -10.38 -25.91 -23.61
N VAL A 324 -11.70 -26.15 -23.57
CA VAL A 324 -12.43 -26.51 -22.34
C VAL A 324 -11.85 -27.78 -21.70
N ASP A 325 -11.40 -28.75 -22.49
CA ASP A 325 -10.78 -29.97 -21.99
C ASP A 325 -9.41 -29.72 -21.35
N THR A 326 -8.64 -28.76 -21.85
CA THR A 326 -7.38 -28.33 -21.22
C THR A 326 -7.68 -27.75 -19.85
N LEU A 327 -8.62 -26.82 -19.76
CA LEU A 327 -9.05 -26.28 -18.46
C LEU A 327 -9.56 -27.37 -17.51
N ARG A 328 -10.34 -28.34 -17.99
CA ARG A 328 -10.82 -29.46 -17.18
C ARG A 328 -9.67 -30.27 -16.56
N LYS A 329 -8.58 -30.49 -17.30
CA LYS A 329 -7.41 -31.24 -16.83
C LYS A 329 -6.54 -30.42 -15.86
N GLU A 330 -6.41 -29.13 -16.10
CA GLU A 330 -5.45 -28.27 -15.38
C GLU A 330 -6.02 -27.68 -14.08
N LEU A 331 -7.29 -27.28 -14.06
CA LEU A 331 -7.91 -26.63 -12.89
C LEU A 331 -7.83 -27.45 -11.59
N PRO A 332 -7.95 -28.79 -11.59
CA PRO A 332 -7.78 -29.59 -10.38
C PRO A 332 -6.38 -29.44 -9.74
N GLY A 333 -5.33 -29.28 -10.55
CA GLY A 333 -3.95 -29.14 -10.08
C GLY A 333 -3.61 -27.77 -9.49
N LEU A 334 -4.47 -26.77 -9.68
CA LEU A 334 -4.25 -25.42 -9.16
C LEU A 334 -4.78 -25.26 -7.72
N PRO A 335 -4.17 -24.36 -6.93
CA PRO A 335 -4.77 -23.86 -5.69
C PRO A 335 -6.16 -23.24 -5.97
N PRO A 336 -7.15 -23.35 -5.05
CA PRO A 336 -8.51 -22.88 -5.31
C PRO A 336 -8.63 -21.42 -5.75
N VAL A 337 -7.84 -20.51 -5.13
CA VAL A 337 -7.81 -19.09 -5.51
C VAL A 337 -7.31 -18.90 -6.94
N ALA A 338 -6.24 -19.60 -7.32
CA ALA A 338 -5.67 -19.56 -8.67
C ALA A 338 -6.65 -20.11 -9.71
N ALA A 339 -7.26 -21.27 -9.42
CA ALA A 339 -8.29 -21.85 -10.27
C ALA A 339 -9.49 -20.90 -10.47
N MET A 340 -9.93 -20.22 -9.42
CA MET A 340 -11.02 -19.25 -9.51
C MET A 340 -10.64 -18.01 -10.33
N ARG A 341 -9.38 -17.56 -10.30
CA ARG A 341 -8.89 -16.48 -11.17
C ARG A 341 -8.86 -16.89 -12.64
N VAL A 342 -8.43 -18.12 -12.94
CA VAL A 342 -8.48 -18.70 -14.30
C VAL A 342 -9.92 -18.78 -14.79
N LEU A 343 -10.83 -19.36 -13.99
CA LEU A 343 -12.27 -19.40 -14.33
C LEU A 343 -12.85 -18.00 -14.49
N GLY A 344 -12.44 -17.06 -13.63
CA GLY A 344 -12.88 -15.66 -13.68
C GLY A 344 -12.47 -14.93 -14.95
N ALA A 345 -11.29 -15.22 -15.50
CA ALA A 345 -10.81 -14.66 -16.77
C ALA A 345 -11.61 -15.17 -17.99
N HIS A 346 -12.06 -16.43 -17.93
CA HIS A 346 -12.77 -17.09 -19.05
C HIS A 346 -14.28 -17.18 -18.88
N PHE A 347 -14.82 -16.62 -17.80
CA PHE A 347 -16.17 -16.90 -17.33
C PHE A 347 -17.25 -16.72 -18.40
N TYR A 348 -17.27 -15.57 -19.08
CA TYR A 348 -18.26 -15.27 -20.13
C TYR A 348 -18.11 -16.19 -21.34
N ARG A 349 -16.87 -16.47 -21.77
CA ARG A 349 -16.60 -17.39 -22.90
C ARG A 349 -17.02 -18.82 -22.56
N LEU A 350 -16.84 -19.26 -21.31
CA LEU A 350 -17.29 -20.57 -20.85
C LEU A 350 -18.82 -20.71 -20.84
N LEU A 351 -19.57 -19.63 -20.62
CA LEU A 351 -21.04 -19.66 -20.71
C LEU A 351 -21.55 -19.87 -22.14
N GLU A 352 -20.76 -19.44 -23.13
CA GLU A 352 -21.06 -19.54 -24.57
C GLU A 352 -20.50 -20.82 -25.20
N ALA A 353 -19.37 -21.33 -24.72
CA ALA A 353 -18.65 -22.45 -25.30
C ALA A 353 -19.34 -23.81 -25.09
N ALA A 354 -19.20 -24.70 -26.09
CA ALA A 354 -19.62 -26.10 -25.98
C ALA A 354 -18.91 -26.79 -24.80
N GLY A 355 -19.69 -27.34 -23.86
CA GLY A 355 -19.17 -27.98 -22.65
C GLY A 355 -18.64 -27.03 -21.55
N GLY A 356 -18.56 -25.73 -21.79
CA GLY A 356 -18.04 -24.75 -20.81
C GLY A 356 -18.97 -24.58 -19.60
N ARG A 357 -20.29 -24.58 -19.80
CA ARG A 357 -21.28 -24.58 -18.72
C ARG A 357 -21.15 -25.80 -17.80
N ARG A 358 -20.92 -26.97 -18.39
CA ARG A 358 -20.68 -28.21 -17.66
C ARG A 358 -19.39 -28.12 -16.85
N LEU A 359 -18.30 -27.62 -17.43
CA LEU A 359 -17.07 -27.38 -16.68
C LEU A 359 -17.29 -26.46 -15.46
N LEU A 360 -18.03 -25.36 -15.62
CA LEU A 360 -18.35 -24.46 -14.50
C LEU A 360 -19.17 -25.18 -13.42
N ALA A 361 -20.20 -25.95 -13.80
CA ALA A 361 -21.01 -26.71 -12.86
C ALA A 361 -20.19 -27.77 -12.10
N ASP A 362 -19.31 -28.47 -12.81
CA ASP A 362 -18.49 -29.56 -12.27
C ASP A 362 -17.36 -29.04 -11.37
N CYS A 363 -16.87 -27.80 -11.57
CA CYS A 363 -15.71 -27.28 -10.84
C CYS A 363 -16.04 -26.36 -9.66
N LEU A 364 -17.08 -25.52 -9.73
CA LEU A 364 -17.27 -24.44 -8.74
C LEU A 364 -17.51 -24.96 -7.32
N VAL A 365 -18.35 -25.99 -7.15
CA VAL A 365 -18.64 -26.57 -5.82
C VAL A 365 -17.42 -27.33 -5.28
N PRO A 366 -16.75 -28.22 -6.03
CA PRO A 366 -15.52 -28.84 -5.55
C PRO A 366 -14.41 -27.85 -5.19
N LEU A 367 -14.26 -26.76 -5.95
CA LEU A 367 -13.29 -25.70 -5.62
C LEU A 367 -13.65 -24.99 -4.32
N LEU A 368 -14.93 -24.71 -4.08
CA LEU A 368 -15.41 -24.16 -2.81
C LEU A 368 -15.06 -25.10 -1.64
N LEU A 369 -15.35 -26.40 -1.78
CA LEU A 369 -15.04 -27.38 -0.74
C LEU A 369 -13.54 -27.48 -0.47
N ARG A 370 -12.70 -27.60 -1.51
CA ARG A 370 -11.23 -27.60 -1.38
C ARG A 370 -10.70 -26.32 -0.76
N SER A 371 -11.31 -25.17 -1.05
CA SER A 371 -10.86 -23.90 -0.47
C SER A 371 -10.99 -23.86 1.05
N ARG A 372 -11.90 -24.64 1.65
CA ARG A 372 -12.03 -24.75 3.11
C ARG A 372 -10.80 -25.37 3.78
N GLU A 373 -10.09 -26.23 3.05
CA GLU A 373 -8.86 -26.90 3.53
C GLU A 373 -7.67 -25.93 3.62
N THR A 374 -7.78 -24.73 3.03
CA THR A 374 -6.72 -23.71 3.04
C THR A 374 -7.24 -22.38 3.64
N PRO A 375 -7.22 -22.22 4.99
CA PRO A 375 -7.80 -21.06 5.66
C PRO A 375 -7.27 -19.72 5.17
N SER A 376 -5.96 -19.64 4.87
CA SER A 376 -5.31 -18.42 4.37
C SER A 376 -5.80 -17.97 2.99
N GLY A 377 -6.30 -18.90 2.16
CA GLY A 377 -6.80 -18.62 0.81
C GLY A 377 -8.32 -18.58 0.70
N HIS A 378 -9.04 -19.16 1.67
CA HIS A 378 -10.50 -19.35 1.59
C HIS A 378 -11.26 -18.02 1.45
N LEU A 379 -10.92 -17.01 2.24
CA LEU A 379 -11.56 -15.70 2.18
C LEU A 379 -11.40 -15.04 0.80
N ALA A 380 -10.20 -15.12 0.21
CA ALA A 380 -9.93 -14.60 -1.12
C ALA A 380 -10.72 -15.35 -2.19
N PHE A 381 -10.85 -16.68 -2.05
CA PHE A 381 -11.69 -17.50 -2.90
C PHE A 381 -13.16 -17.06 -2.85
N LEU A 382 -13.74 -16.93 -1.65
CA LEU A 382 -15.12 -16.48 -1.47
C LEU A 382 -15.38 -15.12 -2.10
N HIS A 383 -14.43 -14.18 -1.96
CA HIS A 383 -14.51 -12.87 -2.59
C HIS A 383 -14.56 -12.96 -4.11
N LEU A 384 -13.68 -13.76 -4.73
CA LEU A 384 -13.67 -13.97 -6.18
C LEU A 384 -14.95 -14.63 -6.67
N LEU A 385 -15.47 -15.60 -5.92
CA LEU A 385 -16.71 -16.30 -6.25
C LEU A 385 -17.93 -15.37 -6.16
N ALA A 386 -18.01 -14.54 -5.12
CA ALA A 386 -19.09 -13.57 -4.93
C ALA A 386 -19.21 -12.57 -6.11
N LEU A 387 -18.09 -12.21 -6.76
CA LEU A 387 -18.10 -11.34 -7.94
C LEU A 387 -18.76 -11.98 -9.18
N ARG A 388 -18.95 -13.30 -9.20
CA ARG A 388 -19.41 -14.06 -10.37
C ARG A 388 -20.64 -14.92 -10.13
N VAL A 389 -21.01 -15.18 -8.87
CA VAL A 389 -22.11 -16.09 -8.52
C VAL A 389 -23.46 -15.68 -9.11
N HIS A 390 -23.74 -14.38 -9.25
CA HIS A 390 -24.97 -13.90 -9.89
C HIS A 390 -25.13 -14.40 -11.33
N LEU A 391 -24.01 -14.54 -12.06
CA LEU A 391 -24.01 -15.07 -13.42
C LEU A 391 -24.27 -16.57 -13.41
N VAL A 392 -23.64 -17.31 -12.49
CA VAL A 392 -23.85 -18.76 -12.28
C VAL A 392 -25.34 -19.04 -12.03
N CYS A 393 -25.95 -18.27 -11.13
CA CYS A 393 -27.35 -18.45 -10.75
C CYS A 393 -28.34 -18.00 -11.84
N ALA A 394 -28.01 -16.94 -12.59
CA ALA A 394 -28.85 -16.44 -13.67
C ALA A 394 -29.08 -17.45 -14.79
N VAL A 395 -28.16 -18.40 -14.97
CA VAL A 395 -28.27 -19.51 -15.94
C VAL A 395 -28.60 -20.86 -15.29
N GLY A 396 -28.92 -20.88 -13.99
CA GLY A 396 -29.29 -22.09 -13.25
C GLY A 396 -28.15 -23.10 -13.09
N LEU A 397 -26.89 -22.66 -13.18
CA LEU A 397 -25.74 -23.52 -12.94
C LEU A 397 -25.53 -23.70 -11.43
N ALA A 398 -25.20 -24.91 -10.98
CA ALA A 398 -24.92 -25.23 -9.58
C ALA A 398 -25.96 -24.65 -8.59
N PRO A 399 -27.22 -25.11 -8.62
CA PRO A 399 -28.33 -24.53 -7.84
C PRO A 399 -28.08 -24.53 -6.32
N GLN A 400 -27.22 -25.40 -5.81
CA GLN A 400 -26.81 -25.49 -4.41
C GLN A 400 -25.80 -24.42 -3.97
N LEU A 401 -25.16 -23.72 -4.91
CA LEU A 401 -24.07 -22.78 -4.63
C LEU A 401 -24.51 -21.58 -3.77
N PRO A 402 -25.72 -20.99 -3.94
CA PRO A 402 -26.15 -19.88 -3.11
C PRO A 402 -26.29 -20.22 -1.63
N ASP A 403 -26.83 -21.40 -1.33
CA ASP A 403 -27.02 -21.88 0.04
C ASP A 403 -25.67 -22.18 0.69
N LEU A 404 -24.77 -22.84 -0.04
CA LEU A 404 -23.40 -23.10 0.43
C LEU A 404 -22.64 -21.79 0.72
N LEU A 405 -22.79 -20.77 -0.11
CA LEU A 405 -22.18 -19.46 0.15
C LEU A 405 -22.76 -18.77 1.37
N LEU A 406 -24.06 -18.93 1.62
CA LEU A 406 -24.68 -18.39 2.82
C LEU A 406 -24.17 -19.11 4.09
N GLU A 407 -23.99 -20.42 4.03
CA GLU A 407 -23.33 -21.20 5.09
C GLU A 407 -21.91 -20.73 5.34
N GLU A 408 -21.12 -20.46 4.29
CA GLU A 408 -19.78 -19.91 4.46
C GLU A 408 -19.80 -18.51 5.07
N CYS A 409 -20.70 -17.64 4.62
CA CYS A 409 -20.86 -16.31 5.21
C CYS A 409 -21.15 -16.38 6.70
N ALA A 410 -21.95 -17.36 7.15
CA ALA A 410 -22.30 -17.53 8.55
C ALA A 410 -21.10 -17.94 9.44
N ARG A 411 -20.06 -18.55 8.86
CA ARG A 411 -18.82 -18.94 9.57
C ARG A 411 -17.77 -17.83 9.65
N LEU A 412 -17.94 -16.74 8.87
CA LEU A 412 -17.00 -15.63 8.86
C LEU A 412 -17.20 -14.70 10.05
N GLU A 413 -16.12 -14.04 10.47
CA GLU A 413 -16.19 -12.92 11.41
C GLU A 413 -17.11 -11.80 10.88
N PRO A 414 -17.77 -11.02 11.75
CA PRO A 414 -18.77 -10.02 11.35
C PRO A 414 -18.31 -9.06 10.24
N CYS A 415 -17.06 -8.57 10.30
CA CYS A 415 -16.52 -7.64 9.30
C CYS A 415 -16.44 -8.28 7.91
N LEU A 416 -15.94 -9.51 7.86
CA LEU A 416 -15.74 -10.28 6.65
C LEU A 416 -17.09 -10.75 6.08
N ARG A 417 -17.98 -11.20 6.97
CA ARG A 417 -19.36 -11.57 6.63
C ARG A 417 -20.11 -10.39 6.01
N LEU A 418 -20.04 -9.21 6.61
CA LEU A 418 -20.74 -8.02 6.12
C LEU A 418 -20.21 -7.59 4.75
N ALA A 419 -18.89 -7.57 4.56
CA ALA A 419 -18.25 -7.23 3.29
C ALA A 419 -18.60 -8.23 2.17
N LEU A 420 -18.65 -9.52 2.49
CA LEU A 420 -19.01 -10.56 1.51
C LEU A 420 -20.50 -10.48 1.14
N LEU A 421 -21.39 -10.39 2.14
CA LEU A 421 -22.83 -10.25 1.94
C LEU A 421 -23.21 -8.96 1.18
N ASP A 422 -22.43 -7.89 1.34
CA ASP A 422 -22.60 -6.65 0.58
C ASP A 422 -22.44 -6.88 -0.93
N LYS A 423 -21.37 -7.58 -1.34
CA LYS A 423 -21.12 -7.97 -2.74
C LYS A 423 -22.19 -8.91 -3.28
N LEU A 424 -22.62 -9.86 -2.45
CA LEU A 424 -23.64 -10.83 -2.82
C LEU A 424 -25.02 -10.16 -3.02
N SER A 425 -25.42 -9.25 -2.13
CA SER A 425 -26.74 -8.59 -2.18
C SER A 425 -26.89 -7.50 -3.27
N THR A 426 -25.77 -6.90 -3.70
CA THR A 426 -25.72 -5.85 -4.75
C THR A 426 -25.65 -6.38 -6.16
N ALA A 427 -25.25 -7.64 -6.35
CA ALA A 427 -25.10 -8.19 -7.68
C ALA A 427 -26.44 -8.17 -8.46
N ASN A 428 -26.38 -8.10 -9.78
CA ASN A 428 -27.57 -8.00 -10.62
C ASN A 428 -28.24 -9.38 -10.76
N TRP A 429 -29.16 -9.69 -9.84
CA TRP A 429 -29.87 -10.98 -9.78
C TRP A 429 -31.12 -11.01 -10.67
N ARG A 430 -31.28 -12.07 -11.47
CA ARG A 430 -32.56 -12.40 -12.12
C ARG A 430 -33.58 -13.04 -11.16
N SER A 431 -33.11 -13.76 -10.13
CA SER A 431 -33.95 -14.33 -9.07
C SER A 431 -34.07 -13.32 -7.91
N SER A 432 -35.30 -12.89 -7.62
CA SER A 432 -35.58 -11.97 -6.52
C SER A 432 -35.44 -12.63 -5.13
N GLU A 433 -35.68 -13.93 -5.02
CA GLU A 433 -35.75 -14.65 -3.74
C GLU A 433 -34.38 -14.80 -3.05
N THR A 434 -33.38 -15.35 -3.75
CA THR A 434 -32.01 -15.50 -3.21
C THR A 434 -31.42 -14.15 -2.81
N ARG A 435 -31.67 -13.11 -3.62
CA ARG A 435 -31.23 -11.74 -3.33
C ARG A 435 -31.88 -11.21 -2.05
N GLN A 436 -33.18 -11.47 -1.83
CA GLN A 436 -33.89 -11.07 -0.62
C GLN A 436 -33.33 -11.76 0.62
N VAL A 437 -33.01 -13.06 0.53
CA VAL A 437 -32.39 -13.81 1.63
C VAL A 437 -31.05 -13.18 2.02
N TRP A 438 -30.15 -12.96 1.06
CA TRP A 438 -28.85 -12.35 1.35
C TRP A 438 -28.95 -10.91 1.82
N ALA A 439 -29.89 -10.13 1.28
CA ALA A 439 -30.14 -8.77 1.75
C ALA A 439 -30.66 -8.75 3.20
N ARG A 440 -31.50 -9.72 3.58
CA ARG A 440 -31.97 -9.88 4.97
C ARG A 440 -30.81 -10.21 5.91
N GLU A 441 -29.96 -11.14 5.51
CA GLU A 441 -28.78 -11.54 6.27
C GLU A 441 -27.77 -10.40 6.41
N TRP A 442 -27.56 -9.65 5.33
CA TRP A 442 -26.72 -8.45 5.35
C TRP A 442 -27.27 -7.41 6.35
N ARG A 443 -28.58 -7.12 6.32
CA ARG A 443 -29.22 -6.19 7.28
C ARG A 443 -29.15 -6.70 8.72
N ALA A 444 -29.26 -8.01 8.94
CA ALA A 444 -29.12 -8.59 10.27
C ALA A 444 -27.68 -8.40 10.80
N CYS A 445 -26.67 -8.73 9.99
CA CYS A 445 -25.26 -8.54 10.33
C CYS A 445 -24.89 -7.06 10.54
N LEU A 446 -25.47 -6.16 9.74
CA LEU A 446 -25.32 -4.72 9.90
C LEU A 446 -25.87 -4.23 11.23
N ARG A 447 -27.12 -4.58 11.56
CA ARG A 447 -27.75 -4.20 12.83
C ARG A 447 -26.93 -4.69 14.02
N GLN A 448 -26.48 -5.95 13.99
CA GLN A 448 -25.60 -6.49 15.02
C GLN A 448 -24.29 -5.69 15.15
N SER A 449 -23.69 -5.26 14.03
CA SER A 449 -22.46 -4.46 14.05
C SER A 449 -22.69 -3.05 14.60
N ILE A 450 -23.82 -2.42 14.26
CA ILE A 450 -24.24 -1.13 14.82
C ILE A 450 -24.48 -1.25 16.32
N GLU A 451 -25.25 -2.25 16.76
CA GLU A 451 -25.52 -2.52 18.18
C GLU A 451 -24.22 -2.77 18.95
N THR A 452 -23.31 -3.58 18.40
CA THR A 452 -22.00 -3.85 19.01
C THR A 452 -21.21 -2.55 19.20
N LEU A 453 -21.17 -1.69 18.17
CA LEU A 453 -20.48 -0.41 18.26
C LEU A 453 -21.15 0.55 19.26
N GLN A 454 -22.48 0.61 19.29
CA GLN A 454 -23.23 1.42 20.24
C GLN A 454 -22.95 1.03 21.70
N HIS A 455 -22.78 -0.27 21.97
CA HIS A 455 -22.48 -0.78 23.31
C HIS A 455 -20.99 -0.78 23.66
N ALA A 456 -20.10 -0.52 22.69
CA ALA A 456 -18.66 -0.44 22.94
C ALA A 456 -18.35 0.71 23.93
N ARG A 457 -17.51 0.38 24.93
CA ARG A 457 -17.03 1.30 25.98
C ARG A 457 -15.53 1.54 25.93
N THR A 458 -14.79 0.76 25.14
CA THR A 458 -13.34 0.85 25.00
C THR A 458 -12.93 0.79 23.54
N ALA A 459 -11.74 1.28 23.21
CA ALA A 459 -11.14 1.15 21.88
C ALA A 459 -11.14 -0.30 21.38
N ALA A 460 -10.72 -1.25 22.22
CA ALA A 460 -10.64 -2.66 21.89
C ALA A 460 -12.00 -3.27 21.49
N GLN A 461 -13.10 -2.79 22.08
CA GLN A 461 -14.46 -3.20 21.71
C GLN A 461 -14.97 -2.49 20.45
N ALA A 462 -14.61 -1.22 20.28
CA ALA A 462 -15.08 -0.39 19.17
C ALA A 462 -14.42 -0.78 17.83
N TRP A 463 -13.13 -1.10 17.84
CA TRP A 463 -12.33 -1.31 16.61
C TRP A 463 -12.86 -2.35 15.64
N PRO A 464 -13.19 -3.57 16.09
CA PRO A 464 -13.74 -4.58 15.19
C PRO A 464 -15.03 -4.10 14.51
N ALA A 465 -15.96 -3.52 15.29
CA ALA A 465 -17.24 -3.06 14.78
C ALA A 465 -17.12 -1.82 13.89
N LEU A 466 -16.20 -0.90 14.20
CA LEU A 466 -15.89 0.25 13.36
C LEU A 466 -15.45 -0.21 11.96
N ARG A 467 -14.49 -1.14 11.88
CA ARG A 467 -14.00 -1.66 10.59
C ARG A 467 -15.09 -2.39 9.79
N CYS A 468 -16.00 -3.12 10.46
CA CYS A 468 -17.16 -3.73 9.80
C CYS A 468 -17.98 -2.68 9.03
N LEU A 469 -18.29 -1.57 9.69
CA LEU A 469 -19.26 -0.59 9.23
C LEU A 469 -18.75 0.30 8.09
N LEU A 470 -17.43 0.39 7.88
CA LEU A 470 -16.85 1.22 6.82
C LEU A 470 -17.36 0.86 5.42
N VAL A 471 -17.57 -0.43 5.15
CA VAL A 471 -18.08 -0.88 3.84
C VAL A 471 -19.49 -0.33 3.58
N THR A 472 -20.29 -0.19 4.63
CA THR A 472 -21.68 0.30 4.55
C THR A 472 -21.78 1.79 4.23
N LEU A 473 -20.74 2.59 4.47
CA LEU A 473 -20.70 4.01 4.07
C LEU A 473 -20.88 4.21 2.54
N ARG A 474 -20.64 3.16 1.75
CA ARG A 474 -20.88 3.18 0.30
C ARG A 474 -22.36 3.02 -0.10
N ARG A 475 -23.27 2.81 0.86
CA ARG A 475 -24.72 2.70 0.66
C ARG A 475 -25.42 4.02 1.03
N PRO A 476 -26.02 4.75 0.07
CA PRO A 476 -26.58 6.07 0.33
C PRO A 476 -27.72 6.03 1.34
N GLU A 477 -28.55 4.99 1.30
CA GLU A 477 -29.71 4.81 2.19
C GLU A 477 -29.37 4.62 3.68
N LEU A 478 -28.12 4.28 4.00
CA LEU A 478 -27.66 3.97 5.36
C LEU A 478 -26.44 4.79 5.78
N ARG A 479 -25.92 5.63 4.88
CA ARG A 479 -24.68 6.37 5.09
C ARG A 479 -24.74 7.26 6.33
N ASP A 480 -25.81 8.04 6.47
CA ASP A 480 -25.94 8.99 7.59
C ASP A 480 -25.95 8.27 8.94
N THR A 481 -26.80 7.26 9.08
CA THR A 481 -26.91 6.47 10.32
C THR A 481 -25.58 5.82 10.68
N VAL A 482 -24.89 5.23 9.70
CA VAL A 482 -23.59 4.57 9.92
C VAL A 482 -22.51 5.59 10.25
N LEU A 483 -22.43 6.70 9.51
CA LEU A 483 -21.46 7.76 9.75
C LEU A 483 -21.63 8.34 11.16
N GLN A 484 -22.84 8.70 11.56
CA GLN A 484 -23.12 9.18 12.91
C GLN A 484 -22.73 8.17 13.98
N THR A 485 -23.06 6.89 13.79
CA THR A 485 -22.70 5.83 14.74
C THR A 485 -21.18 5.71 14.87
N VAL A 486 -20.46 5.69 13.74
CA VAL A 486 -19.00 5.62 13.69
C VAL A 486 -18.37 6.83 14.39
N LEU A 487 -18.76 8.05 14.00
CA LEU A 487 -18.21 9.29 14.54
C LEU A 487 -18.45 9.42 16.05
N SER A 488 -19.63 9.01 16.54
CA SER A 488 -19.96 9.06 17.98
C SER A 488 -19.06 8.18 18.86
N LYS A 489 -18.37 7.19 18.26
CA LYS A 489 -17.51 6.24 18.98
C LYS A 489 -16.03 6.42 18.71
N LEU A 490 -15.65 7.31 17.79
CA LEU A 490 -14.26 7.69 17.57
C LEU A 490 -13.56 8.21 18.85
N PRO A 491 -14.22 8.98 19.76
CA PRO A 491 -13.57 9.44 20.99
C PRO A 491 -13.12 8.33 21.96
N LEU A 492 -13.54 7.07 21.74
CA LEU A 492 -13.06 5.94 22.55
C LEU A 492 -11.62 5.52 22.20
N LEU A 493 -11.05 6.08 21.14
CA LEU A 493 -9.75 5.70 20.55
C LEU A 493 -8.66 6.68 20.97
N ALA A 494 -7.42 6.21 21.02
CA ALA A 494 -6.26 7.09 21.11
C ALA A 494 -6.15 7.98 19.87
N ALA A 495 -5.54 9.15 19.98
CA ALA A 495 -5.49 10.14 18.89
C ALA A 495 -4.91 9.59 17.56
N GLY A 496 -3.90 8.73 17.63
CA GLY A 496 -3.32 8.06 16.45
C GLY A 496 -4.31 7.11 15.77
N ASP A 497 -5.00 6.28 16.56
CA ASP A 497 -6.02 5.37 16.05
C ASP A 497 -7.24 6.14 15.51
N LEU A 498 -7.67 7.19 16.20
CA LEU A 498 -8.73 8.08 15.74
C LEU A 498 -8.43 8.64 14.34
N ALA A 499 -7.21 9.15 14.14
CA ALA A 499 -6.78 9.67 12.85
C ALA A 499 -6.81 8.58 11.76
N LEU A 500 -6.41 7.35 12.10
CA LEU A 500 -6.46 6.22 11.18
C LEU A 500 -7.90 5.83 10.81
N ALA A 501 -8.83 5.70 11.77
CA ALA A 501 -10.22 5.42 11.43
C ALA A 501 -10.87 6.54 10.64
N LEU A 502 -10.64 7.80 11.03
CA LEU A 502 -11.21 8.94 10.31
C LEU A 502 -10.71 8.96 8.86
N LYS A 503 -9.44 8.58 8.64
CA LYS A 503 -8.87 8.43 7.29
C LYS A 503 -9.59 7.34 6.51
N GLU A 504 -9.82 6.17 7.12
CA GLU A 504 -10.57 5.09 6.47
C GLU A 504 -12.01 5.51 6.14
N VAL A 505 -12.70 6.23 7.04
CA VAL A 505 -14.03 6.80 6.80
C VAL A 505 -14.03 7.74 5.59
N VAL A 506 -13.12 8.71 5.57
CA VAL A 506 -13.01 9.68 4.46
C VAL A 506 -12.70 8.97 3.13
N LEU A 507 -11.81 7.98 3.13
CA LEU A 507 -11.51 7.18 1.93
C LEU A 507 -12.74 6.40 1.44
N HIS A 508 -13.53 5.82 2.34
CA HIS A 508 -14.75 5.11 1.97
C HIS A 508 -15.83 6.04 1.39
N CYS A 509 -15.91 7.29 1.85
CA CYS A 509 -16.75 8.33 1.26
C CYS A 509 -16.22 8.79 -0.11
N LEU A 510 -14.91 9.03 -0.24
CA LEU A 510 -14.24 9.45 -1.48
C LEU A 510 -14.42 8.44 -2.62
N PHE A 511 -14.27 7.14 -2.32
CA PHE A 511 -14.40 6.08 -3.32
C PHE A 511 -15.83 5.60 -3.52
N SER A 512 -16.82 6.28 -2.92
CA SER A 512 -18.21 5.97 -3.17
C SER A 512 -18.67 6.57 -4.50
N PRO A 513 -19.52 5.87 -5.28
CA PRO A 513 -20.13 6.45 -6.46
C PRO A 513 -21.19 7.53 -6.14
N PHE A 514 -21.50 7.76 -4.86
CA PHE A 514 -22.53 8.70 -4.41
C PHE A 514 -21.91 9.91 -3.74
N LEU A 515 -22.44 11.10 -4.06
CA LEU A 515 -21.98 12.37 -3.51
C LEU A 515 -22.12 12.39 -1.98
N THR A 516 -21.16 13.02 -1.31
CA THR A 516 -21.22 13.25 0.14
C THR A 516 -21.98 14.55 0.38
N SER A 517 -22.98 14.53 1.27
CA SER A 517 -23.79 15.71 1.57
C SER A 517 -22.98 16.74 2.37
N ARG A 518 -23.41 18.02 2.32
CA ARG A 518 -22.77 19.08 3.11
C ARG A 518 -22.78 18.77 4.61
N GLU A 519 -23.86 18.20 5.12
CA GLU A 519 -23.97 17.80 6.54
C GLU A 519 -22.94 16.72 6.92
N GLN A 520 -22.74 15.72 6.06
CA GLN A 520 -21.71 14.70 6.25
C GLN A 520 -20.30 15.30 6.23
N VAL A 521 -20.04 16.24 5.32
CA VAL A 521 -18.77 16.98 5.26
C VAL A 521 -18.53 17.77 6.55
N THR A 522 -19.53 18.51 7.04
CA THR A 522 -19.43 19.26 8.30
C THR A 522 -19.12 18.33 9.48
N GLN A 523 -19.74 17.15 9.55
CA GLN A 523 -19.45 16.16 10.59
C GLN A 523 -18.00 15.65 10.52
N LEU A 524 -17.47 15.43 9.32
CA LEU A 524 -16.07 15.01 9.12
C LEU A 524 -15.06 16.11 9.49
N ILE A 525 -15.37 17.37 9.16
CA ILE A 525 -14.56 18.54 9.56
C ILE A 525 -14.53 18.65 11.08
N ALA A 526 -15.69 18.55 11.74
CA ALA A 526 -15.79 18.58 13.19
C ALA A 526 -14.99 17.45 13.85
N ALA A 527 -15.12 16.21 13.35
CA ALA A 527 -14.32 15.07 13.84
C ALA A 527 -12.81 15.26 13.62
N CYS A 528 -12.40 15.91 12.52
CA CYS A 528 -11.00 16.23 12.26
C CYS A 528 -10.46 17.32 13.20
N ALA A 529 -11.30 18.23 13.66
CA ALA A 529 -10.92 19.30 14.58
C ALA A 529 -10.50 18.76 15.96
N GLU A 530 -11.07 17.64 16.39
CA GLU A 530 -10.76 16.95 17.65
C GLU A 530 -9.36 16.30 17.68
N LEU A 531 -8.72 16.11 16.52
CA LEU A 531 -7.38 15.53 16.46
C LEU A 531 -6.31 16.52 16.94
N PRO A 532 -5.17 16.05 17.48
CA PRO A 532 -3.97 16.88 17.62
C PRO A 532 -3.52 17.48 16.29
N PHE A 533 -3.01 18.71 16.30
CA PHE A 533 -2.68 19.46 15.08
C PHE A 533 -1.72 18.72 14.13
N HIS A 534 -0.79 17.93 14.66
CA HIS A 534 0.20 17.18 13.85
C HIS A 534 -0.41 16.00 13.07
N LEU A 535 -1.62 15.55 13.42
CA LEU A 535 -2.33 14.46 12.72
C LEU A 535 -3.35 14.95 11.68
N ARG A 536 -3.70 16.24 11.70
CA ARG A 536 -4.72 16.84 10.83
C ARG A 536 -4.32 16.99 9.34
N PRO A 537 -3.08 17.36 8.96
CA PRO A 537 -2.77 17.78 7.59
C PRO A 537 -3.12 16.76 6.50
N GLY A 538 -2.83 15.47 6.74
CA GLY A 538 -3.15 14.41 5.79
C GLY A 538 -4.65 14.20 5.59
N LEU A 539 -5.44 14.38 6.65
CA LEU A 539 -6.89 14.25 6.63
C LEU A 539 -7.57 15.45 5.98
N LEU A 540 -7.12 16.67 6.30
CA LEU A 540 -7.64 17.89 5.68
C LEU A 540 -7.50 17.86 4.16
N MET A 541 -6.35 17.39 3.65
CA MET A 541 -6.15 17.18 2.22
C MET A 541 -7.17 16.20 1.61
N GLN A 542 -7.52 15.13 2.32
CA GLN A 542 -8.50 14.15 1.85
C GLN A 542 -9.94 14.68 1.91
N ILE A 543 -10.30 15.41 2.97
CA ILE A 543 -11.61 16.07 3.11
C ILE A 543 -11.77 17.13 2.00
N ARG A 544 -10.71 17.88 1.69
CA ARG A 544 -10.70 18.84 0.55
C ARG A 544 -11.02 18.15 -0.78
N LYS A 545 -10.43 16.97 -1.04
CA LYS A 545 -10.75 16.16 -2.23
C LYS A 545 -12.20 15.70 -2.28
N LEU A 546 -12.83 15.51 -1.12
CA LEU A 546 -14.23 15.12 -1.01
C LEU A 546 -15.18 16.26 -1.40
N ILE A 547 -14.76 17.51 -1.16
CA ILE A 547 -15.51 18.74 -1.44
C ILE A 547 -15.30 19.25 -2.88
N ALA A 548 -14.11 19.05 -3.44
CA ALA A 548 -13.71 19.53 -4.77
C ALA A 548 -14.72 19.30 -5.93
N PRO A 549 -15.50 18.21 -5.99
CA PRO A 549 -16.46 18.01 -7.06
C PRO A 549 -17.82 18.71 -6.88
N HIS A 550 -18.09 19.39 -5.74
CA HIS A 550 -19.47 19.74 -5.34
C HIS A 550 -19.76 21.19 -4.96
N HIS A 551 -18.75 22.03 -4.72
CA HIS A 551 -19.01 23.40 -4.27
C HIS A 551 -18.19 24.41 -5.09
N GLU A 552 -18.86 25.34 -5.77
CA GLU A 552 -18.28 26.54 -6.41
C GLU A 552 -17.73 27.56 -5.38
N GLY A 553 -17.45 27.10 -4.16
CA GLY A 553 -16.92 27.90 -3.05
C GLY A 553 -16.22 26.99 -2.05
N GLU A 554 -15.13 27.50 -1.46
CA GLU A 554 -14.39 26.82 -0.40
C GLU A 554 -15.26 26.68 0.86
N ASP A 555 -15.29 25.50 1.49
CA ASP A 555 -16.01 25.31 2.75
C ASP A 555 -15.33 26.13 3.85
N GLU A 556 -16.03 27.15 4.37
CA GLU A 556 -15.49 28.08 5.39
C GLU A 556 -14.98 27.35 6.64
N GLY A 557 -15.63 26.23 7.02
CA GLY A 557 -15.22 25.42 8.16
C GLY A 557 -13.90 24.69 7.90
N LEU A 558 -13.73 24.15 6.68
CA LEU A 558 -12.47 23.50 6.28
C LEU A 558 -11.32 24.52 6.26
N LEU A 559 -11.53 25.69 5.65
CA LEU A 559 -10.53 26.75 5.60
C LEU A 559 -10.13 27.23 6.99
N ALA A 560 -11.09 27.43 7.88
CA ALA A 560 -10.83 27.85 9.26
C ALA A 560 -9.95 26.81 9.99
N LEU A 561 -10.25 25.52 9.83
CA LEU A 561 -9.48 24.43 10.45
C LEU A 561 -8.07 24.30 9.84
N GLU A 562 -7.91 24.53 8.54
CA GLU A 562 -6.60 24.56 7.88
C GLU A 562 -5.73 25.71 8.39
N ARG A 563 -6.30 26.92 8.52
CA ARG A 563 -5.58 28.07 9.12
C ARG A 563 -5.18 27.78 10.56
N GLN A 564 -6.12 27.28 11.38
CA GLN A 564 -5.83 26.93 12.77
C GLN A 564 -4.72 25.86 12.87
N THR A 565 -4.71 24.89 11.96
CA THR A 565 -3.68 23.84 11.90
C THR A 565 -2.32 24.43 11.49
N ALA A 566 -2.29 25.31 10.49
CA ALA A 566 -1.07 26.00 10.07
C ALA A 566 -0.51 26.87 11.21
N GLU A 567 -1.35 27.66 11.88
CA GLU A 567 -0.95 28.47 13.04
C GLU A 567 -0.43 27.63 14.20
N ALA A 568 -0.99 26.44 14.43
CA ALA A 568 -0.49 25.52 15.45
C ALA A 568 0.87 24.92 15.07
N VAL A 569 1.07 24.58 13.80
CA VAL A 569 2.36 24.10 13.27
C VAL A 569 3.41 25.21 13.36
N GLU A 570 3.09 26.45 12.99
CA GLU A 570 4.02 27.59 13.11
C GLU A 570 4.35 27.89 14.57
N ARG A 571 3.37 27.86 15.48
CA ARG A 571 3.63 27.98 16.91
C ARG A 571 4.55 26.88 17.42
N TRP A 572 4.35 25.65 16.98
CA TRP A 572 5.21 24.52 17.34
C TRP A 572 6.63 24.67 16.78
N ARG A 573 6.79 25.18 15.54
CA ARG A 573 8.08 25.49 14.91
C ARG A 573 8.82 26.63 15.61
N ALA A 574 8.08 27.60 16.13
CA ALA A 574 8.60 28.76 16.84
C ALA A 574 8.95 28.48 18.31
N LEU A 575 8.61 27.31 18.85
CA LEU A 575 9.07 26.90 20.17
C LEU A 575 10.60 26.77 20.14
N PRO A 576 11.34 27.45 21.02
CA PRO A 576 12.77 27.26 21.13
C PRO A 576 13.07 25.80 21.48
N ALA A 577 14.13 25.23 20.90
CA ALA A 577 14.52 23.82 21.06
C ALA A 577 14.68 23.37 22.54
N ASP A 578 14.78 24.33 23.46
CA ASP A 578 14.92 24.16 24.91
C ASP A 578 13.59 23.97 25.67
N ARG A 579 12.43 24.03 25.00
CA ARG A 579 11.12 23.82 25.65
C ARG A 579 10.24 22.85 24.86
N THR A 580 10.55 21.57 24.99
CA THR A 580 9.58 20.49 24.78
C THR A 580 9.32 19.83 26.12
N ASP A 581 8.45 20.43 26.93
CA ASP A 581 7.73 19.68 27.96
C ASP A 581 6.76 18.76 27.22
N ILE A 582 7.13 17.47 27.11
CA ILE A 582 6.24 16.34 26.79
C ILE A 582 6.03 15.56 28.08
#